data_AF-A0A8T4X7N9-F1
#
_entry.id   AF-A0A8T4X7N9-F1
#
_cell.length_a   1.000
_cell.length_b   1.000
_cell.length_c   1.000
_cell.angle_alpha   90.00
_cell.angle_beta   90.00
_cell.angle_gamma   90.00
#
_symmetry.space_group_name_H-M   'P 1'
#
loop_
_entity.id
_entity.type
_entity.pdbx_description
1 polymer ?
#
loop_
_entity_poly.entity_id
_entity_poly.type
_entity_poly.pdbx_seq_one_letter_code
_entity_poly.pdbx_strand_id
1 'polypeptide(L)'
;MTLDSVLLFLNSVFLQEGGGMFDFLGGGHGALGSDDPIIKGLILSAFCVAGFGIILNVFNAAVRKKMVDQTKLKRIMKETRAWQKERMAAMRSKDQAKINELSKKSSYMNKMSMEMMQMNMRPMMITFVPLILIFYLVLPVLFSHIVALSPISLNVIPGEFFQLTCTAEQAAEVENICTKENALYLWAWYFLSSIAFSGIIMKLTKTSMDLS
;
A
#
# COMPACT_ATOMS: atom_id res chain seq x y z
N MET A 1 27.21 26.44 -0.55
CA MET A 1 26.53 26.17 0.74
C MET A 1 25.22 25.38 0.63
N THR A 2 24.67 25.11 -0.56
CA THR A 2 23.48 24.25 -0.76
C THR A 2 23.80 22.97 -1.54
N LEU A 3 24.79 23.00 -2.43
CA LEU A 3 25.22 21.82 -3.20
C LEU A 3 26.11 20.87 -2.39
N ASP A 4 27.04 21.39 -1.57
CA ASP A 4 27.91 20.56 -0.73
C ASP A 4 27.13 19.76 0.31
N SER A 5 26.06 20.32 0.86
CA SER A 5 25.18 19.66 1.84
C SER A 5 24.40 18.50 1.20
N VAL A 6 23.98 18.67 -0.06
CA VAL A 6 23.29 17.64 -0.84
C VAL A 6 24.28 16.56 -1.29
N LEU A 7 25.51 16.93 -1.66
CA LEU A 7 26.59 15.98 -1.96
C LEU A 7 27.06 15.21 -0.73
N LEU A 8 27.13 15.85 0.44
CA LEU A 8 27.42 15.19 1.72
C LEU A 8 26.30 14.25 2.14
N PHE A 9 25.03 14.64 1.93
CA PHE A 9 23.88 13.77 2.12
C PHE A 9 23.93 12.57 1.16
N LEU A 10 24.18 12.80 -0.13
CA LEU A 10 24.32 11.75 -1.12
C LEU A 10 25.51 10.83 -0.80
N ASN A 11 26.66 11.36 -0.35
CA ASN A 11 27.80 10.54 0.10
C ASN A 11 27.48 9.75 1.36
N SER A 12 26.73 10.30 2.31
CA SER A 12 26.29 9.56 3.51
C SER A 12 25.27 8.45 3.18
N VAL A 13 24.52 8.59 2.09
CA VAL A 13 23.51 7.62 1.64
C VAL A 13 24.10 6.58 0.67
N PHE A 14 25.10 6.95 -0.15
CA PHE A 14 25.66 6.10 -1.21
C PHE A 14 27.07 5.54 -0.94
N LEU A 15 27.92 6.19 -0.12
CA LEU A 15 29.36 5.89 -0.04
C LEU A 15 29.90 5.69 1.38
N GLN A 16 29.06 5.31 2.34
CA GLN A 16 29.60 4.74 3.58
C GLN A 16 30.03 3.29 3.28
N GLU A 17 31.34 3.13 3.03
CA GLU A 17 32.08 1.88 2.84
C GLU A 17 31.69 0.81 3.88
N GLY A 18 30.68 0.00 3.57
CA GLY A 18 30.25 -1.14 4.37
C GLY A 18 28.91 -1.01 5.09
N GLY A 19 28.00 -0.10 4.70
CA GLY A 19 26.66 -0.05 5.33
C GLY A 19 25.58 0.72 4.56
N GLY A 20 25.74 0.88 3.24
CA GLY A 20 24.79 1.60 2.39
C GLY A 20 23.66 0.75 1.81
N MET A 21 22.65 1.40 1.23
CA MET A 21 21.47 0.85 0.53
C MET A 21 21.72 -0.35 -0.41
N PHE A 22 22.95 -0.57 -0.87
CA PHE A 22 23.33 -1.69 -1.75
C PHE A 22 23.74 -2.96 -0.98
N ASP A 23 24.22 -2.84 0.27
CA ASP A 23 24.46 -3.98 1.17
C ASP A 23 23.14 -4.62 1.63
N PHE A 24 22.09 -3.81 1.70
CA PHE A 24 20.70 -4.24 1.85
C PHE A 24 20.18 -5.11 0.68
N LEU A 25 20.78 -5.00 -0.51
CA LEU A 25 20.48 -5.85 -1.67
C LEU A 25 21.49 -7.00 -1.84
N GLY A 26 22.53 -7.05 -0.99
CA GLY A 26 23.67 -7.96 -1.11
C GLY A 26 23.88 -8.82 0.13
N GLY A 27 23.05 -9.84 0.32
CA GLY A 27 23.49 -11.12 0.91
C GLY A 27 24.00 -11.16 2.36
N GLY A 28 23.76 -10.15 3.19
CA GLY A 28 24.12 -10.18 4.62
C GLY A 28 23.01 -10.73 5.51
N HIS A 29 23.04 -12.04 5.82
CA HIS A 29 22.19 -12.61 6.87
C HIS A 29 22.50 -11.95 8.23
N GLY A 30 21.53 -11.21 8.79
CA GLY A 30 21.54 -10.80 10.19
C GLY A 30 21.66 -9.30 10.43
N ALA A 31 20.54 -8.57 10.36
CA ALA A 31 20.42 -7.23 10.96
C ALA A 31 20.29 -7.26 12.51
N LEU A 32 20.52 -8.41 13.14
CA LEU A 32 20.42 -8.64 14.59
C LEU A 32 21.64 -9.39 15.14
N GLY A 33 22.86 -8.95 14.79
CA GLY A 33 24.07 -9.54 15.37
C GLY A 33 25.36 -8.78 15.07
N SER A 34 25.56 -7.60 15.66
CA SER A 34 26.88 -7.12 16.12
C SER A 34 26.75 -5.77 16.83
N ASP A 35 27.34 -5.67 18.02
CA ASP A 35 27.24 -4.56 18.95
C ASP A 35 27.76 -3.21 18.36
N ASP A 36 26.93 -2.17 18.42
CA ASP A 36 27.23 -0.73 18.26
C ASP A 36 27.26 0.00 16.88
N PRO A 37 26.53 -0.45 15.84
CA PRO A 37 25.93 0.46 14.84
C PRO A 37 24.44 0.18 14.55
N ILE A 38 23.83 -0.74 15.30
CA ILE A 38 22.48 -1.28 15.10
C ILE A 38 21.40 -0.19 15.07
N ILE A 39 21.44 0.76 16.01
CA ILE A 39 20.37 1.77 16.15
C ILE A 39 20.42 2.79 15.01
N LYS A 40 21.61 3.14 14.50
CA LYS A 40 21.74 4.12 13.41
C LYS A 40 21.35 3.51 12.07
N GLY A 41 21.80 2.29 11.78
CA GLY A 41 21.46 1.59 10.53
C GLY A 41 20.00 1.16 10.46
N LEU A 42 19.44 0.66 11.56
CA LEU A 42 18.06 0.17 11.63
C LEU A 42 17.02 1.29 11.64
N ILE A 43 17.28 2.39 12.37
CA ILE A 43 16.40 3.57 12.33
C ILE A 43 16.47 4.22 10.94
N LEU A 44 17.67 4.36 10.37
CA LEU A 44 17.84 4.91 9.04
C LEU A 44 17.14 4.03 7.99
N SER A 45 17.30 2.71 8.04
CA SER A 45 16.65 1.80 7.09
C SER A 45 15.13 1.79 7.25
N ALA A 46 14.60 1.81 8.48
CA ALA A 46 13.17 1.90 8.75
C ALA A 46 12.54 3.20 8.21
N PHE A 47 13.22 4.34 8.40
CA PHE A 47 12.76 5.64 7.86
C PHE A 47 12.97 5.75 6.35
N CYS A 48 14.04 5.19 5.78
CA CYS A 48 14.27 5.15 4.34
C CYS A 48 13.19 4.32 3.63
N VAL A 49 12.85 3.14 4.17
CA VAL A 49 11.82 2.26 3.62
C VAL A 49 10.43 2.91 3.75
N ALA A 50 10.13 3.53 4.89
CA ALA A 50 8.89 4.28 5.07
C ALA A 50 8.82 5.49 4.12
N GLY A 51 9.92 6.24 3.97
CA GLY A 51 10.04 7.37 3.06
C GLY A 51 9.85 6.97 1.59
N PHE A 52 10.47 5.87 1.18
CA PHE A 52 10.27 5.27 -0.14
C PHE A 52 8.81 4.84 -0.35
N GLY A 53 8.18 4.23 0.65
CA GLY A 53 6.75 3.91 0.64
C GLY A 53 5.87 5.16 0.48
N ILE A 54 6.19 6.25 1.17
CA ILE A 54 5.47 7.53 1.02
C ILE A 54 5.64 8.08 -0.40
N ILE A 55 6.86 8.10 -0.95
CA ILE A 55 7.13 8.57 -2.32
C ILE A 55 6.36 7.74 -3.34
N LEU A 56 6.40 6.41 -3.24
CA LEU A 56 5.62 5.51 -4.10
C LEU A 56 4.12 5.73 -3.99
N ASN A 57 3.60 5.95 -2.78
CA ASN A 57 2.19 6.25 -2.58
C ASN A 57 1.78 7.60 -3.20
N VAL A 58 2.63 8.63 -3.09
CA VAL A 58 2.42 9.92 -3.76
C VAL A 58 2.46 9.76 -5.28
N PHE A 59 3.40 8.97 -5.81
CA PHE A 59 3.45 8.65 -7.24
C PHE A 59 2.18 7.92 -7.70
N ASN A 60 1.74 6.89 -6.96
CA ASN A 60 0.49 6.16 -7.23
C ASN A 60 -0.73 7.09 -7.21
N ALA A 61 -0.79 8.02 -6.25
CA ALA A 61 -1.84 9.02 -6.18
C ALA A 61 -1.79 10.00 -7.37
N ALA A 62 -0.60 10.40 -7.81
CA ALA A 62 -0.42 11.26 -8.98
C ALA A 62 -0.85 10.55 -10.28
N VAL A 63 -0.47 9.29 -10.47
CA VAL A 63 -0.92 8.45 -11.59
C VAL A 63 -2.44 8.35 -11.60
N ARG A 64 -3.05 8.04 -10.45
CA ARG A 64 -4.51 8.00 -10.30
C ARG A 64 -5.16 9.33 -10.65
N LYS A 65 -4.61 10.46 -10.17
CA LYS A 65 -5.15 11.79 -10.45
C LYS A 65 -5.07 12.16 -11.94
N LYS A 66 -4.00 11.76 -12.62
CA LYS A 66 -3.79 12.03 -14.06
C LYS A 66 -4.66 11.13 -14.94
N MET A 67 -4.89 9.88 -14.54
CA MET A 67 -5.61 8.91 -15.35
C MET A 67 -7.12 8.90 -15.14
N VAL A 68 -7.63 9.44 -14.02
CA VAL A 68 -9.06 9.44 -13.69
C VAL A 68 -9.68 10.82 -13.90
N ASP A 69 -10.67 10.90 -14.79
CA ASP A 69 -11.53 12.08 -14.91
C ASP A 69 -12.50 12.15 -13.73
N GLN A 70 -12.15 13.00 -12.76
CA GLN A 70 -12.93 13.22 -11.55
C GLN A 70 -14.31 13.85 -11.84
N THR A 71 -14.44 14.63 -12.92
CA THR A 71 -15.70 15.30 -13.26
C THR A 71 -16.71 14.31 -13.82
N LYS A 72 -16.27 13.47 -14.76
CA LYS A 72 -17.07 12.37 -15.32
C LYS A 72 -17.45 11.36 -14.24
N LEU A 73 -16.49 10.98 -13.38
CA LEU A 73 -16.74 10.05 -12.27
C LEU A 73 -17.80 10.59 -11.30
N LYS A 74 -17.70 11.86 -10.87
CA LYS A 74 -18.67 12.48 -9.95
C LYS A 74 -20.06 12.57 -10.56
N ARG A 75 -20.17 12.93 -11.85
CA ARG A 75 -21.44 12.99 -12.56
C ARG A 75 -22.11 11.61 -12.61
N ILE A 76 -21.38 10.59 -13.06
CA ILE A 76 -21.88 9.21 -13.16
C ILE A 76 -22.26 8.67 -11.77
N MET A 77 -21.47 8.97 -10.74
CA MET A 77 -21.78 8.55 -9.37
C MET A 77 -23.06 9.17 -8.83
N LYS A 78 -23.28 10.47 -9.09
CA LYS A 78 -24.52 11.17 -8.70
C LYS A 78 -25.73 10.59 -9.41
N GLU A 79 -25.64 10.37 -10.71
CA GLU A 79 -26.73 9.81 -11.52
C GLU A 79 -27.05 8.36 -11.12
N THR A 80 -26.04 7.51 -10.93
CA THR A 80 -26.20 6.13 -10.47
C THR A 80 -26.80 6.05 -9.07
N ARG A 81 -26.40 6.92 -8.14
CA ARG A 81 -27.00 6.97 -6.80
C ARG A 81 -28.45 7.46 -6.81
N ALA A 82 -28.77 8.48 -7.61
CA ALA A 82 -30.14 8.96 -7.74
C ALA A 82 -31.05 7.84 -8.26
N TRP A 83 -30.63 7.15 -9.32
CA TRP A 83 -31.35 5.99 -9.85
C TRP A 83 -31.46 4.84 -8.84
N GLN A 84 -30.38 4.51 -8.11
CA GLN A 84 -30.42 3.47 -7.07
C GLN A 84 -31.40 3.83 -5.94
N LYS A 85 -31.45 5.11 -5.54
CA LYS A 85 -32.38 5.60 -4.51
C LYS A 85 -33.83 5.53 -4.98
N GLU A 86 -34.11 5.98 -6.20
CA GLU A 86 -35.45 5.90 -6.82
C GLU A 86 -35.91 4.45 -6.98
N ARG A 87 -35.01 3.57 -7.44
CA ARG A 87 -35.29 2.14 -7.56
C ARG A 87 -35.56 1.51 -6.19
N MET A 88 -34.77 1.84 -5.18
CA MET A 88 -34.97 1.32 -3.82
C MET A 88 -36.29 1.82 -3.20
N ALA A 89 -36.65 3.09 -3.45
CA ALA A 89 -37.93 3.64 -3.02
C ALA A 89 -39.12 2.95 -3.72
N ALA A 90 -39.05 2.76 -5.04
CA ALA A 90 -40.08 2.06 -5.83
C ALA A 90 -40.24 0.59 -5.41
N MET A 91 -39.14 -0.10 -5.10
CA MET A 91 -39.17 -1.46 -4.56
C MET A 91 -39.80 -1.52 -3.17
N ARG A 92 -39.53 -0.53 -2.30
CA ARG A 92 -40.15 -0.44 -0.97
C ARG A 92 -41.64 -0.12 -1.03
N SER A 93 -42.06 0.72 -1.98
CA SER A 93 -43.48 1.07 -2.20
C SER A 93 -44.24 0.05 -3.05
N LYS A 94 -43.60 -1.05 -3.49
CA LYS A 94 -44.18 -2.11 -4.36
C LYS A 94 -44.83 -1.57 -5.64
N ASP A 95 -44.31 -0.46 -6.16
CA ASP A 95 -44.85 0.17 -7.38
C ASP A 95 -44.30 -0.54 -8.63
N GLN A 96 -45.03 -1.55 -9.09
CA GLN A 96 -44.68 -2.38 -10.25
C GLN A 96 -44.49 -1.55 -11.54
N ALA A 97 -45.26 -0.47 -11.72
CA ALA A 97 -45.16 0.38 -12.92
C ALA A 97 -43.81 1.12 -12.93
N LYS A 98 -43.47 1.73 -11.80
CA LYS A 98 -42.22 2.49 -11.63
C LYS A 98 -40.98 1.59 -11.63
N ILE A 99 -41.09 0.36 -11.10
CA ILE A 99 -40.04 -0.65 -11.18
C ILE A 99 -39.76 -1.04 -12.64
N ASN A 100 -40.80 -1.26 -13.44
CA ASN A 100 -40.66 -1.62 -14.85
C ASN A 100 -40.14 -0.46 -15.73
N GLU A 101 -40.43 0.78 -15.37
CA GLU A 101 -39.84 1.95 -16.02
C GLU A 101 -38.34 2.08 -15.69
N LEU A 102 -37.98 1.98 -14.40
CA LEU A 102 -36.59 2.07 -13.95
C LEU A 102 -35.73 0.88 -14.41
N SER A 103 -36.34 -0.30 -14.60
CA SER A 103 -35.66 -1.49 -15.13
C SER A 103 -35.28 -1.33 -16.60
N LYS A 104 -36.05 -0.59 -17.42
CA LYS A 104 -35.66 -0.23 -18.79
C LYS A 104 -34.40 0.64 -18.80
N LYS A 105 -34.27 1.56 -17.83
CA LYS A 105 -33.06 2.38 -17.65
C LYS A 105 -31.86 1.56 -17.14
N SER A 106 -32.07 0.35 -16.59
CA SER A 106 -31.00 -0.45 -15.97
C SER A 106 -29.85 -0.78 -16.92
N SER A 107 -30.11 -1.04 -18.20
CA SER A 107 -29.05 -1.33 -19.18
C SER A 107 -28.10 -0.15 -19.37
N TYR A 108 -28.65 1.07 -19.48
CA TYR A 108 -27.87 2.30 -19.54
C TYR A 108 -27.09 2.54 -18.24
N MET A 109 -27.74 2.37 -17.08
CA MET A 109 -27.09 2.54 -15.78
C MET A 109 -26.00 1.50 -15.51
N ASN A 110 -26.18 0.27 -15.99
CA ASN A 110 -25.18 -0.79 -15.90
C ASN A 110 -23.96 -0.46 -16.74
N LYS A 111 -24.14 0.01 -17.99
CA LYS A 111 -23.02 0.51 -18.81
C LYS A 111 -22.27 1.65 -18.12
N MET A 112 -23.00 2.61 -17.56
CA MET A 112 -22.41 3.73 -16.81
C MET A 112 -21.64 3.25 -15.56
N SER A 113 -22.17 2.25 -14.87
CA SER A 113 -21.53 1.64 -13.69
C SER A 113 -20.28 0.85 -14.08
N MET A 114 -20.28 0.18 -15.24
CA MET A 114 -19.10 -0.48 -15.80
C MET A 114 -18.04 0.54 -16.21
N GLU A 115 -18.42 1.66 -16.82
CA GLU A 115 -17.49 2.76 -17.11
C GLU A 115 -16.88 3.34 -15.81
N MET A 116 -17.69 3.55 -14.77
CA MET A 116 -17.22 3.97 -13.44
C MET A 116 -16.21 2.97 -12.86
N MET A 117 -16.51 1.68 -12.94
CA MET A 117 -15.63 0.62 -12.47
C MET A 117 -14.32 0.61 -13.27
N GLN A 118 -14.36 0.72 -14.60
CA GLN A 118 -13.16 0.76 -15.43
C GLN A 118 -12.31 2.02 -15.18
N MET A 119 -12.94 3.18 -14.94
CA MET A 119 -12.22 4.40 -14.58
C MET A 119 -11.45 4.25 -13.25
N ASN A 120 -11.93 3.44 -12.30
CA ASN A 120 -11.26 3.20 -11.04
C ASN A 120 -10.31 1.98 -11.04
N MET A 121 -10.60 0.96 -11.85
CA MET A 121 -9.80 -0.26 -11.94
C MET A 121 -8.60 -0.13 -12.88
N ARG A 122 -8.69 0.64 -13.97
CA ARG A 122 -7.54 0.87 -14.88
C ARG A 122 -6.33 1.48 -14.15
N PRO A 123 -6.49 2.56 -13.36
CA PRO A 123 -5.38 3.09 -12.57
C PRO A 123 -4.85 2.06 -11.58
N MET A 124 -5.75 1.31 -10.92
CA MET A 124 -5.37 0.30 -9.95
C MET A 124 -4.53 -0.82 -10.59
N MET A 125 -4.92 -1.35 -11.75
CA MET A 125 -4.13 -2.38 -12.45
C MET A 125 -2.76 -1.85 -12.86
N ILE A 126 -2.68 -0.62 -13.35
CA ILE A 126 -1.42 -0.01 -13.78
C ILE A 126 -0.47 0.23 -12.59
N THR A 127 -1.00 0.55 -11.41
CA THR A 127 -0.17 0.74 -10.21
C THR A 127 0.12 -0.57 -9.46
N PHE A 128 -0.81 -1.53 -9.49
CA PHE A 128 -0.75 -2.76 -8.70
C PHE A 128 0.05 -3.86 -9.41
N VAL A 129 -0.05 -3.98 -10.74
CA VAL A 129 0.67 -5.01 -11.50
C VAL A 129 2.19 -4.84 -11.46
N PRO A 130 2.76 -3.62 -11.63
CA PRO A 130 4.19 -3.43 -11.48
C PRO A 130 4.64 -3.64 -10.05
N LEU A 131 3.82 -3.20 -9.09
CA LEU A 131 4.10 -3.36 -7.67
C LEU A 131 4.16 -4.84 -7.29
N ILE A 132 3.17 -5.65 -7.66
CA ILE A 132 3.17 -7.09 -7.35
C ILE A 132 4.29 -7.85 -8.06
N LEU A 133 4.70 -7.40 -9.25
CA LEU A 133 5.82 -8.00 -9.99
C LEU A 133 7.16 -7.67 -9.34
N ILE A 134 7.35 -6.43 -8.89
CA ILE A 134 8.51 -6.05 -8.06
C ILE A 134 8.50 -6.86 -6.78
N PHE A 135 7.36 -6.94 -6.10
CA PHE A 135 7.22 -7.75 -4.90
C PHE A 135 7.61 -9.20 -5.18
N TYR A 136 7.09 -9.86 -6.21
CA TYR A 136 7.42 -11.26 -6.51
C TYR A 136 8.92 -11.49 -6.76
N LEU A 137 9.59 -10.57 -7.45
CA LEU A 137 11.02 -10.68 -7.76
C LEU A 137 11.93 -10.33 -6.57
N VAL A 138 11.47 -9.43 -5.71
CA VAL A 138 12.24 -8.88 -4.59
C VAL A 138 11.91 -9.59 -3.26
N LEU A 139 10.76 -10.27 -3.19
CA LEU A 139 10.28 -11.12 -2.10
C LEU A 139 11.36 -12.08 -1.55
N PRO A 140 12.08 -12.86 -2.38
CA PRO A 140 13.06 -13.81 -1.83
C PRO A 140 14.25 -13.13 -1.14
N VAL A 141 14.56 -11.87 -1.48
CA VAL A 141 15.71 -11.13 -0.93
C VAL A 141 15.32 -10.26 0.28
N LEU A 142 14.10 -9.70 0.30
CA LEU A 142 13.66 -8.80 1.38
C LEU A 142 12.98 -9.51 2.57
N PHE A 143 12.59 -10.78 2.44
CA PHE A 143 11.93 -11.52 3.51
C PHE A 143 12.90 -12.03 4.59
N SER A 144 14.20 -11.99 4.32
CA SER A 144 15.26 -12.44 5.23
C SER A 144 15.69 -11.39 6.27
N HIS A 145 14.99 -10.26 6.38
CA HIS A 145 15.39 -9.16 7.26
C HIS A 145 14.30 -8.73 8.24
N ILE A 146 14.72 -8.59 9.50
CA ILE A 146 13.92 -8.10 10.63
C ILE A 146 14.30 -6.66 10.93
N VAL A 147 13.28 -5.82 11.16
CA VAL A 147 13.47 -4.36 11.28
C VAL A 147 12.96 -3.82 12.60
N ALA A 148 11.98 -4.48 13.24
CA ALA A 148 11.42 -4.00 14.49
C ALA A 148 10.96 -5.19 15.35
N LEU A 149 10.82 -4.96 16.65
CA LEU A 149 10.20 -5.90 17.58
C LEU A 149 8.90 -5.26 18.05
N SER A 150 7.76 -5.91 17.81
CA SER A 150 6.48 -5.45 18.36
C SER A 150 6.24 -6.10 19.73
N PRO A 151 5.62 -5.39 20.68
CA PRO A 151 5.27 -5.97 21.98
C PRO A 151 4.07 -6.94 21.91
N ILE A 152 3.35 -6.96 20.80
CA ILE A 152 2.15 -7.78 20.55
C ILE A 152 2.28 -8.39 19.16
N SER A 153 1.76 -9.60 18.96
CA SER A 153 1.65 -10.23 17.64
C SER A 153 0.70 -9.44 16.74
N LEU A 154 1.17 -9.01 15.57
CA LEU A 154 0.39 -8.21 14.62
C LEU A 154 -0.23 -9.06 13.50
N ASN A 155 -0.34 -10.37 13.69
CA ASN A 155 -0.96 -11.31 12.75
C ASN A 155 -2.50 -11.20 12.77
N VAL A 156 -3.03 -10.10 12.24
CA VAL A 156 -4.47 -9.78 12.20
C VAL A 156 -5.18 -10.47 11.02
N ILE A 157 -4.42 -10.93 10.01
CA ILE A 157 -4.97 -11.57 8.82
C ILE A 157 -5.09 -13.09 9.06
N PRO A 158 -6.30 -13.68 8.97
CA PRO A 158 -6.46 -15.11 9.12
C PRO A 158 -5.85 -15.84 7.92
N GLY A 159 -4.99 -16.82 8.19
CA GLY A 159 -4.30 -17.63 7.19
C GLY A 159 -2.78 -17.53 7.31
N GLU A 160 -2.11 -18.67 7.34
CA GLU A 160 -0.64 -18.81 7.45
C GLU A 160 0.14 -18.15 6.29
N PHE A 161 -0.54 -17.68 5.24
CA PHE A 161 0.08 -17.09 4.05
C PHE A 161 0.61 -15.67 4.25
N PHE A 162 0.17 -14.95 5.29
CA PHE A 162 0.46 -13.51 5.47
C PHE A 162 0.80 -13.16 6.93
N GLN A 163 1.91 -13.70 7.43
CA GLN A 163 2.39 -13.43 8.78
C GLN A 163 3.19 -12.11 8.83
N LEU A 164 2.66 -11.10 9.52
CA LEU A 164 3.29 -9.80 9.71
C LEU A 164 4.39 -9.83 10.77
N THR A 165 4.22 -10.68 11.79
CA THR A 165 5.17 -10.91 12.87
C THR A 165 5.53 -12.38 12.98
N CYS A 166 6.78 -12.65 13.33
CA CYS A 166 7.26 -14.00 13.64
C CYS A 166 6.43 -14.63 14.77
N THR A 167 5.99 -15.86 14.55
CA THR A 167 5.30 -16.68 15.56
C THR A 167 6.30 -17.30 16.54
N ALA A 168 5.83 -17.70 17.73
CA ALA A 168 6.68 -18.35 18.72
C ALA A 168 7.35 -19.64 18.19
N GLU A 169 6.64 -20.38 17.34
CA GLU A 169 7.15 -21.60 16.72
C GLU A 169 8.31 -21.32 15.74
N GLN A 170 8.20 -20.25 14.95
CA GLN A 170 9.25 -19.85 14.01
C GLN A 170 10.48 -19.27 14.69
N ALA A 171 10.32 -18.64 15.85
CA ALA A 171 11.43 -18.11 16.65
C ALA A 171 12.21 -19.20 17.42
N ALA A 172 11.64 -20.40 17.56
CA ALA A 172 12.28 -21.54 18.22
C ALA A 172 13.19 -22.37 17.29
N GLU A 173 13.05 -22.20 15.97
CA GLU A 173 13.84 -22.93 14.97
C GLU A 173 15.11 -22.14 14.59
N VAL A 174 16.28 -22.78 14.69
CA VAL A 174 17.61 -22.17 14.51
C VAL A 174 17.89 -21.76 13.05
N GLU A 175 17.21 -22.37 12.07
CA GLU A 175 17.36 -22.04 10.64
C GLU A 175 16.46 -20.88 10.19
N ASN A 176 15.56 -20.39 11.04
CA ASN A 176 14.69 -19.29 10.68
C ASN A 176 15.36 -17.93 10.86
N ILE A 177 14.93 -16.99 10.01
CA ILE A 177 15.40 -15.61 9.94
C ILE A 177 15.16 -14.82 11.26
N CYS A 178 14.29 -15.32 12.13
CA CYS A 178 13.82 -14.62 13.31
C CYS A 178 14.44 -15.18 14.60
N THR A 179 15.13 -14.33 15.35
CA THR A 179 15.78 -14.70 16.62
C THR A 179 14.92 -14.44 17.85
N LYS A 180 13.81 -13.70 17.71
CA LYS A 180 12.89 -13.34 18.81
C LYS A 180 11.44 -13.35 18.33
N GLU A 181 10.55 -13.76 19.24
CA GLU A 181 9.10 -13.68 19.03
C GLU A 181 8.67 -12.22 18.76
N ASN A 182 7.63 -12.05 17.93
CA ASN A 182 7.11 -10.73 17.55
C ASN A 182 8.11 -9.84 16.78
N ALA A 183 9.14 -10.45 16.18
CA ALA A 183 9.95 -9.81 15.17
C ALA A 183 9.10 -9.43 13.94
N LEU A 184 9.16 -8.16 13.56
CA LEU A 184 8.51 -7.60 12.38
C LEU A 184 9.42 -7.75 11.17
N TYR A 185 8.88 -8.41 10.14
CA TYR A 185 9.53 -8.48 8.84
C TYR A 185 9.61 -7.10 8.19
N LEU A 186 10.69 -6.88 7.43
CA LEU A 186 10.89 -5.67 6.64
C LEU A 186 9.71 -5.37 5.69
N TRP A 187 9.20 -6.39 5.01
CA TRP A 187 8.06 -6.23 4.09
C TRP A 187 6.78 -5.83 4.85
N ALA A 188 6.57 -6.38 6.04
CA ALA A 188 5.44 -6.07 6.90
C ALA A 188 5.51 -4.62 7.37
N TRP A 189 6.70 -4.13 7.71
CA TRP A 189 6.93 -2.72 8.03
C TRP A 189 6.63 -1.78 6.85
N TYR A 190 7.09 -2.11 5.64
CA TYR A 190 6.73 -1.36 4.44
C TYR A 190 5.22 -1.33 4.20
N PHE A 191 4.55 -2.48 4.33
CA PHE A 191 3.12 -2.60 4.12
C PHE A 191 2.30 -1.77 5.13
N LEU A 192 2.63 -1.89 6.42
CA LEU A 192 1.98 -1.16 7.50
C LEU A 192 2.15 0.36 7.34
N SER A 193 3.38 0.82 7.07
CA SER A 193 3.65 2.24 6.83
C SER A 193 2.89 2.77 5.60
N SER A 194 2.87 2.00 4.51
CA SER A 194 2.15 2.36 3.29
C SER A 194 0.64 2.49 3.47
N ILE A 195 0.00 1.57 4.20
CA ILE A 195 -1.44 1.64 4.48
C ILE A 195 -1.75 2.85 5.38
N ALA A 196 -0.95 3.08 6.42
CA ALA A 196 -1.14 4.20 7.34
C ALA A 196 -1.09 5.55 6.61
N PHE A 197 -0.12 5.74 5.71
CA PHE A 197 0.03 7.00 4.97
C PHE A 197 -0.89 7.11 3.75
N SER A 198 -1.35 6.01 3.17
CA SER A 198 -2.23 6.03 1.98
C SER A 198 -3.50 6.85 2.21
N GLY A 199 -4.17 6.68 3.35
CA GLY A 199 -5.36 7.45 3.71
C GLY A 199 -5.12 8.96 3.75
N ILE A 200 -3.98 9.38 4.32
CA ILE A 200 -3.57 10.78 4.44
C ILE A 200 -3.24 11.35 3.05
N ILE A 201 -2.46 10.61 2.25
CA ILE A 201 -2.05 11.02 0.91
C ILE A 201 -3.26 11.18 -0.01
N MET A 202 -4.25 10.28 0.07
CA MET A 202 -5.48 10.40 -0.73
C MET A 202 -6.27 11.67 -0.42
N LYS A 203 -6.37 12.04 0.87
CA LYS A 203 -7.00 13.30 1.29
C LYS A 203 -6.21 14.52 0.80
N LEU A 204 -4.89 14.52 0.95
CA LEU A 204 -4.02 15.62 0.50
C LEU A 204 -4.07 15.83 -1.01
N THR A 205 -4.06 14.73 -1.77
CA THR A 205 -4.07 14.77 -3.24
C THR A 205 -5.46 15.03 -3.84
N LYS A 206 -6.50 15.08 -2.99
CA LYS A 206 -7.93 15.15 -3.37
C LYS A 206 -8.32 14.02 -4.34
N THR A 207 -7.71 12.86 -4.15
CA THR A 207 -8.05 11.63 -4.87
C THR A 207 -9.00 10.75 -4.07
N SER A 208 -9.32 11.14 -2.82
CA SER A 208 -10.41 10.55 -2.06
C SER A 208 -11.71 10.70 -2.85
N MET A 209 -12.46 9.61 -2.93
CA MET A 209 -13.83 9.62 -3.42
C MET A 209 -14.74 10.23 -2.36
N ASP A 210 -14.49 11.50 -2.02
CA ASP A 210 -15.33 12.23 -1.07
C ASP A 210 -16.66 12.60 -1.71
N LEU A 211 -17.70 12.36 -0.93
CA LEU A 211 -19.11 12.37 -1.32
C LEU A 211 -19.84 13.66 -0.95
N SER A 212 -19.11 14.70 -0.55
CA SER A 212 -19.67 16.02 -0.31
C SER A 212 -19.97 16.75 -1.62
#